data_AF-A0A947C8N4-F1
#
_entry.id   AF-A0A947C8N4-F1
#
_cell.length_a   1.000
_cell.length_b   1.000
_cell.length_c   1.000
_cell.angle_alpha   90.00
_cell.angle_beta   90.00
_cell.angle_gamma   90.00
#
_symmetry.space_group_name_H-M   'P 1'
#
loop_
_entity.id
_entity.type
_entity.pdbx_description
1 polymer ?
#
loop_
_entity_poly.entity_id
_entity_poly.type
_entity_poly.pdbx_seq_one_letter_code
_entity_poly.pdbx_strand_id
1 'polypeptide(L)'
;FQSLDEPIQVINSREKPLALYIYSKNRAHINRVIQSTRAGGTCINHNSVHFFNNNLPFGGSNHSGIGKGHGFFGFQAFSNPRGVLEQVMPFGGLEFMTAPYTAFKQKLIDLSIKWF
;
A
#
# COMPACT_ATOMS: atom_id res chain seq x y z
N PHE A 1 15.06 -26.65 13.00
CA PHE A 1 15.95 -26.08 11.99
C PHE A 1 17.28 -25.73 12.65
N GLN A 2 18.38 -25.78 11.90
CA GLN A 2 19.72 -25.43 12.36
C GLN A 2 20.12 -24.01 11.91
N SER A 3 19.53 -23.50 10.82
CA SER A 3 19.62 -22.10 10.37
C SER A 3 18.23 -21.49 10.12
N LEU A 4 18.12 -20.16 10.21
CA LEU A 4 16.91 -19.42 9.82
C LEU A 4 16.55 -19.57 8.34
N ASP A 5 17.49 -20.00 7.49
CA ASP A 5 17.22 -20.21 6.06
C ASP A 5 16.21 -21.33 5.81
N GLU A 6 16.26 -22.40 6.60
CA GLU A 6 15.33 -23.53 6.47
C GLU A 6 13.85 -23.11 6.65
N PRO A 7 13.43 -22.47 7.76
CA PRO A 7 12.03 -22.05 7.90
C PRO A 7 11.64 -20.96 6.90
N ILE A 8 12.55 -20.04 6.56
CA ILE A 8 12.27 -19.01 5.54
C ILE A 8 11.98 -19.66 4.19
N GLN A 9 12.77 -20.66 3.79
CA GLN A 9 12.57 -21.38 2.53
C GLN A 9 11.25 -22.17 2.54
N VAL A 10 10.89 -22.80 3.66
CA VAL A 10 9.61 -23.51 3.80
C VAL A 10 8.41 -22.55 3.73
N ILE A 11 8.52 -21.36 4.31
CA ILE A 11 7.45 -20.35 4.22
C ILE A 11 7.31 -19.87 2.77
N ASN A 12 8.42 -19.58 2.10
CA ASN A 12 8.43 -19.05 0.74
C ASN A 12 8.08 -20.08 -0.33
N SER A 13 8.21 -21.38 -0.06
CA SER A 13 7.80 -22.45 -0.98
C SER A 13 6.29 -22.74 -0.96
N ARG A 14 5.53 -22.05 -0.10
CA ARG A 14 4.09 -22.21 0.06
C ARG A 14 3.37 -20.92 -0.30
N GLU A 15 2.05 -21.02 -0.34
CA GLU A 15 1.23 -19.84 -0.58
C GLU A 15 1.27 -18.85 0.58
N LYS A 16 1.22 -17.56 0.22
CA LYS A 16 1.38 -16.43 1.15
C LYS A 16 0.34 -16.53 2.28
N PRO A 17 0.77 -16.73 3.54
CA PRO A 17 -0.15 -16.93 4.64
C PRO A 17 -0.86 -15.64 5.04
N LEU A 18 -2.04 -15.78 5.67
CA LEU A 18 -2.76 -14.65 6.27
C LEU A 18 -1.97 -14.05 7.45
N ALA A 19 -1.37 -14.90 8.28
CA ALA A 19 -0.63 -14.48 9.46
C ALA A 19 0.71 -15.22 9.58
N LEU A 20 1.74 -14.50 10.02
CA LEU A 20 3.05 -15.04 10.40
C LEU A 20 3.32 -14.75 11.88
N TYR A 21 3.80 -15.75 12.62
CA TYR A 21 4.13 -15.60 14.05
C TYR A 21 5.61 -15.87 14.27
N ILE A 22 6.31 -14.91 14.90
CA ILE A 22 7.75 -14.98 15.14
C ILE A 22 8.00 -14.93 16.64
N TYR A 23 8.56 -15.98 17.21
CA TYR A 23 8.98 -16.01 18.61
C TYR A 23 10.51 -15.90 18.68
N SER A 24 11.00 -14.76 19.15
CA SER A 24 12.44 -14.48 19.28
C SER A 24 12.68 -13.26 20.18
N LYS A 25 13.81 -13.26 20.88
CA LYS A 25 14.36 -12.06 21.54
C LYS A 25 15.41 -11.34 20.68
N ASN A 26 15.96 -12.02 19.67
CA ASN A 26 16.98 -11.47 18.77
C ASN A 26 16.32 -10.64 17.66
N ARG A 27 16.59 -9.33 17.64
CA ARG A 27 16.03 -8.39 16.66
C ARG A 27 16.53 -8.62 15.23
N ALA A 28 17.79 -9.03 15.05
CA ALA A 28 18.31 -9.37 13.73
C ALA A 28 17.56 -10.57 13.13
N HIS A 29 17.24 -11.57 13.95
CA HIS A 29 16.46 -12.73 13.51
C HIS A 29 15.03 -12.34 13.11
N ILE A 30 14.36 -11.54 13.94
CA ILE A 30 13.00 -11.04 13.65
C ILE A 30 12.99 -10.27 12.33
N ASN A 31 13.90 -9.31 12.18
CA ASN A 31 13.98 -8.47 10.99
C ASN A 31 14.28 -9.29 9.74
N ARG A 32 15.21 -10.25 9.83
CA ARG A 32 15.52 -11.16 8.72
C ARG A 32 14.28 -11.92 8.25
N VAL A 33 13.51 -12.50 9.17
CA VAL A 33 12.29 -13.25 8.81
C VAL A 33 11.25 -12.33 8.18
N ILE A 34 11.01 -11.14 8.75
CA ILE A 34 10.04 -10.17 8.21
C ILE A 34 10.44 -9.70 6.80
N GLN A 35 11.72 -9.40 6.59
CA GLN A 35 12.23 -8.91 5.30
C GLN A 35 12.28 -10.01 4.24
N SER A 36 12.41 -11.27 4.65
CA SER A 36 12.59 -12.41 3.73
C SER A 36 11.30 -13.19 3.45
N THR A 37 10.17 -12.83 4.05
CA THR A 37 8.87 -13.52 3.88
C THR A 37 7.73 -12.51 3.67
N ARG A 38 6.56 -13.00 3.24
CA ARG A 38 5.36 -12.17 3.05
C ARG A 38 4.17 -12.80 3.74
N ALA A 39 3.38 -12.00 4.45
CA ALA A 39 2.14 -12.40 5.10
C ALA A 39 1.14 -11.24 5.11
N GLY A 40 -0.14 -11.51 5.35
CA GLY A 40 -1.16 -10.47 5.56
C GLY A 40 -0.87 -9.61 6.79
N GLY A 41 -0.53 -10.25 7.91
CA GLY A 41 -0.06 -9.64 9.15
C GLY A 41 1.00 -10.49 9.87
N THR A 42 1.78 -9.86 10.73
CA THR A 42 2.83 -10.54 11.51
C THR A 42 2.71 -10.18 12.99
N CYS A 43 2.85 -11.16 13.87
CA CYS A 43 2.92 -10.93 15.31
C CYS A 43 4.23 -11.48 15.88
N ILE A 44 4.88 -10.70 16.76
CA ILE A 44 6.15 -11.06 17.37
C ILE A 44 5.90 -11.39 18.84
N ASN A 45 6.38 -12.55 19.28
CA ASN A 45 6.23 -13.08 20.64
C ASN A 45 4.78 -13.22 21.12
N HIS A 46 3.83 -13.28 20.18
CA HIS A 46 2.44 -13.57 20.43
C HIS A 46 1.80 -14.12 19.15
N ASN A 47 0.61 -14.69 19.28
CA ASN A 47 -0.26 -15.09 18.17
C ASN A 47 -1.60 -14.32 18.24
N SER A 48 -2.29 -14.21 17.11
CA SER A 48 -3.65 -13.66 16.94
C SER A 48 -3.93 -12.21 17.39
N VAL A 49 -3.22 -11.65 18.37
CA VAL A 49 -3.56 -10.38 19.02
C VAL A 49 -3.49 -9.16 18.11
N HIS A 50 -2.74 -9.24 17.02
CA HIS A 50 -2.74 -8.20 15.98
C HIS A 50 -4.12 -8.00 15.34
N PHE A 51 -4.99 -9.03 15.36
CA PHE A 51 -6.37 -8.94 14.90
C PHE A 51 -7.24 -8.08 15.83
N PHE A 52 -6.96 -8.00 17.13
CA PHE A 52 -7.80 -7.22 18.06
C PHE A 52 -7.47 -5.73 18.07
N ASN A 53 -6.40 -5.30 17.41
CA ASN A 53 -6.03 -3.90 17.32
C ASN A 53 -6.72 -3.24 16.10
N ASN A 54 -7.81 -2.52 16.35
CA ASN A 54 -8.58 -1.77 15.33
C ASN A 54 -7.75 -0.75 14.54
N ASN A 55 -6.56 -0.36 15.03
CA ASN A 55 -5.65 0.56 14.35
C ASN A 55 -4.67 -0.15 13.39
N LEU A 56 -4.70 -1.47 13.30
CA LEU A 56 -3.93 -2.23 12.32
C LEU A 56 -4.83 -2.71 11.19
N PRO A 57 -4.39 -2.60 9.92
CA PRO A 57 -5.14 -3.13 8.79
C PRO A 57 -5.07 -4.66 8.83
N PHE A 58 -6.23 -5.32 8.77
CA PHE A 58 -6.31 -6.78 8.76
C PHE A 58 -6.80 -7.28 7.40
N GLY A 59 -6.07 -8.22 6.82
CA GLY A 59 -6.39 -8.81 5.52
C GLY A 59 -5.22 -9.60 4.95
N GLY A 60 -5.50 -10.39 3.93
CA GLY A 60 -4.54 -11.29 3.30
C GLY A 60 -3.58 -10.61 2.31
N SER A 61 -2.76 -11.44 1.68
CA SER A 61 -2.00 -11.06 0.49
C SER A 61 -2.02 -12.22 -0.50
N ASN A 62 -2.55 -11.97 -1.70
CA ASN A 62 -2.68 -12.96 -2.77
C ASN A 62 -3.61 -14.12 -2.33
N HIS A 63 -3.09 -15.35 -2.22
CA HIS A 63 -3.88 -16.54 -1.90
C HIS A 63 -4.55 -16.52 -0.51
N SER A 64 -4.03 -15.73 0.44
CA SER A 64 -4.69 -15.54 1.74
C SER A 64 -5.77 -14.45 1.73
N GLY A 65 -5.98 -13.76 0.61
CA GLY A 65 -6.97 -12.70 0.44
C GLY A 65 -6.41 -11.44 -0.24
N ILE A 66 -7.32 -10.60 -0.74
CA ILE A 66 -7.02 -9.32 -1.37
C ILE A 66 -7.76 -8.22 -0.60
N GLY A 67 -7.08 -7.10 -0.38
CA GLY A 67 -7.61 -5.99 0.40
C GLY A 67 -7.37 -6.15 1.90
N LYS A 68 -7.59 -5.06 2.63
CA LYS A 68 -7.52 -5.03 4.09
C LYS A 68 -8.70 -4.22 4.62
N GLY A 69 -9.25 -4.66 5.73
CA GLY A 69 -10.29 -3.95 6.47
C GLY A 69 -9.82 -3.66 7.90
N HIS A 70 -10.81 -3.55 8.79
CA HIS A 70 -10.68 -3.23 10.22
C HIS A 70 -10.63 -1.74 10.53
N GLY A 71 -11.33 -1.29 11.58
CA GLY A 71 -11.38 0.11 12.01
C GLY A 71 -11.53 1.10 10.84
N PHE A 72 -10.62 2.07 10.76
CA PHE A 72 -10.56 3.05 9.68
C PHE A 72 -10.31 2.43 8.29
N PHE A 73 -9.50 1.37 8.19
CA PHE A 73 -9.24 0.68 6.92
C PHE A 73 -10.50 -0.02 6.39
N GLY A 74 -11.37 -0.51 7.28
CA GLY A 74 -12.69 -1.02 6.92
C GLY A 74 -13.57 0.09 6.32
N PHE A 75 -13.62 1.27 6.95
CA PHE A 75 -14.31 2.42 6.39
C PHE A 75 -13.78 2.78 5.00
N GLN A 76 -12.45 2.83 4.81
CA GLN A 76 -11.83 3.08 3.51
C GLN A 76 -12.20 2.02 2.47
N ALA A 77 -12.21 0.73 2.85
CA ALA A 77 -12.51 -0.38 1.93
C ALA A 77 -13.96 -0.38 1.42
N PHE A 78 -14.90 0.19 2.19
CA PHE A 78 -16.31 0.29 1.82
C PHE A 78 -16.74 1.72 1.42
N SER A 79 -15.79 2.63 1.28
CA SER A 79 -16.02 4.00 0.82
C SER A 79 -15.45 4.21 -0.59
N ASN A 80 -16.12 5.05 -1.37
CA ASN A 80 -15.56 5.54 -2.63
C ASN A 80 -14.89 6.90 -2.40
N PRO A 81 -13.54 7.02 -2.42
CA PRO A 81 -12.87 8.31 -2.33
C PRO A 81 -13.17 9.14 -3.58
N ARG A 82 -14.07 10.12 -3.44
CA ARG A 82 -14.49 11.00 -4.53
C ARG A 82 -13.51 12.16 -4.68
N GLY A 83 -12.80 12.21 -5.81
CA GLY A 83 -12.06 13.41 -6.22
C GLY A 83 -13.03 14.54 -6.60
N VAL A 84 -12.84 15.72 -6.03
CA VAL A 84 -13.60 16.92 -6.34
C VAL A 84 -12.61 18.06 -6.60
N LEU A 85 -12.75 18.71 -7.75
CA LEU A 85 -12.02 19.93 -8.11
C LEU A 85 -13.05 21.05 -8.26
N GLU A 86 -12.83 22.15 -7.56
CA GLU A 86 -13.61 23.37 -7.72
C GLU A 86 -12.71 24.46 -8.31
N GLN A 87 -13.07 24.93 -9.50
CA GLN A 87 -12.45 26.10 -10.08
C GLN A 87 -13.23 27.34 -9.65
N VAL A 88 -12.70 28.07 -8.67
CA VAL A 88 -13.39 29.22 -8.04
C VAL A 88 -13.48 30.42 -8.98
N MET A 89 -12.48 30.64 -9.83
CA MET A 89 -12.45 31.78 -10.77
C MET A 89 -12.56 31.30 -12.22
N PRO A 90 -13.41 31.90 -13.06
CA PRO A 90 -13.61 31.49 -14.45
C PRO A 90 -12.43 31.83 -15.38
N PHE A 91 -11.42 32.55 -14.90
CA PHE A 91 -10.23 32.94 -15.65
C PHE A 91 -8.97 32.54 -14.86
N GLY A 92 -8.42 31.37 -15.13
CA GLY A 92 -7.22 30.83 -14.53
C GLY A 92 -6.20 30.35 -15.58
N GLY A 93 -5.21 29.59 -15.11
CA GLY A 93 -4.17 29.04 -15.97
C GLY A 93 -4.68 28.03 -17.01
N LEU A 94 -5.78 27.34 -16.73
CA LEU A 94 -6.35 26.32 -17.60
C LEU A 94 -6.92 26.93 -18.89
N GLU A 95 -7.51 28.12 -18.81
CA GLU A 95 -8.08 28.87 -19.93
C GLU A 95 -7.01 29.29 -20.96
N PHE A 96 -5.76 29.43 -20.53
CA PHE A 96 -4.62 29.65 -21.45
C PHE A 96 -4.25 28.39 -22.23
N MET A 97 -4.68 27.22 -21.76
CA MET A 97 -4.50 25.93 -22.42
C MET A 97 -5.77 25.46 -23.15
N THR A 98 -6.86 26.23 -23.14
CA THR A 98 -8.07 25.96 -23.92
C THR A 98 -8.12 26.74 -25.24
N ALA A 99 -8.96 26.27 -26.16
CA ALA A 99 -9.20 26.89 -27.46
C ALA A 99 -9.67 28.37 -27.35
N PRO A 100 -9.43 29.20 -28.38
CA PRO A 100 -8.72 28.90 -29.63
C PRO A 100 -7.19 28.82 -29.44
N TYR A 101 -6.56 27.81 -30.05
CA TYR A 101 -5.12 27.53 -29.93
C TYR A 101 -4.28 28.43 -30.84
N THR A 102 -3.93 29.63 -30.36
CA THR A 102 -3.00 30.51 -31.06
C THR A 102 -1.56 29.95 -30.99
N ALA A 103 -0.67 30.39 -31.89
CA ALA A 103 0.73 29.94 -31.89
C ALA A 103 1.44 30.14 -30.55
N PHE A 104 1.07 31.18 -29.80
CA PHE A 104 1.57 31.42 -28.44
C PHE A 104 1.07 30.37 -27.46
N LYS A 105 -0.25 30.08 -27.44
CA LYS A 105 -0.83 29.04 -26.59
C LYS A 105 -0.26 27.65 -26.92
N GLN A 106 -0.08 27.34 -28.21
CA GLN A 106 0.54 26.07 -28.62
C GLN A 106 1.95 25.93 -28.06
N LYS A 107 2.78 26.98 -28.16
CA LYS A 107 4.14 26.97 -27.60
C LYS A 107 4.16 26.79 -26.09
N LEU A 108 3.18 27.35 -25.36
CA LEU A 108 3.02 27.14 -23.92
C LEU A 108 2.64 25.69 -23.60
N ILE A 109 1.70 25.11 -24.36
CA ILE A 109 1.29 23.72 -24.21
C ILE A 109 2.48 22.77 -24.48
N ASP A 110 3.19 22.97 -25.59
CA ASP A 110 4.36 22.16 -25.96
C ASP A 110 5.47 22.23 -24.90
N LEU A 111 5.68 23.42 -24.32
CA LEU A 111 6.61 23.59 -23.21
C LEU A 111 6.13 22.84 -21.97
N SER A 112 4.84 22.94 -21.62
CA SER A 112 4.29 22.25 -20.43
C SER A 112 4.43 20.73 -20.54
N ILE A 113 4.14 20.14 -21.71
CA ILE A 113 4.28 18.70 -21.97
C ILE A 113 5.75 18.25 -21.91
N LYS A 114 6.69 19.10 -22.30
CA LYS A 114 8.12 18.76 -22.28
C LYS A 114 8.71 18.64 -20.87
N TRP A 115 8.13 19.34 -19.90
CA TRP A 115 8.65 19.45 -18.52
C TRP A 115 7.79 18.74 -17.47
N PHE A 116 6.59 18.29 -17.85
CA PHE A 116 5.82 17.29 -17.11
C PHE A 116 6.25 15.88 -17.49
#